data_AF-A0AAV4A7B2-F1
#
_entry.id   AF-A0AAV4A7B2-F1
#
_cell.length_a   1.000
_cell.length_b   1.000
_cell.length_c   1.000
_cell.angle_alpha   90.00
_cell.angle_beta   90.00
_cell.angle_gamma   90.00
#
_symmetry.space_group_name_H-M   'P 1'
#
loop_
_entity.id
_entity.type
_entity.pdbx_description
1 polymer ?
#
loop_
_entity_poly.entity_id
_entity_poly.type
_entity_poly.pdbx_seq_one_letter_code
_entity_poly.pdbx_strand_id
1 'polypeptide(L)'
;MIAVQPNLLHHSCPEFSQENGDSDIEMDEEEFVTVRRRNIPPTIRQPFDIEELDNNDDGNSGEGWREGTVIPDNLPFVGRTGLLVDVGGDTLLDYFSLMVDDGMITNLVEETNRYAGQTLRGKTLSPRSRFQQWMEVTVGEMWAFLGLIVAMGLIVIENMAEYWSLHDIYRLPFFSSVMVKDRFLLILSFFHVADNERQAPKDDPGYDPIYKIRTWVEALNRNFGRTFSPRKNIAIDEAMVAWRGPLSFRVYNPDKPDKFGIKVFELCDSNTAYFCKLDFYTGKRQSSPRGATFDVVEGLIAPYLDCSRTLYVDNYYTSPILFTYLKEHGTLACGTMRMNHQRGPPKEMLPKLKKGDKTVTTLTDGTLNYIRFMDR
;
A
#
# COMPACT_ATOMS: atom_id res chain seq x y z
N MET A 1 6.89 13.11 -21.38
CA MET A 1 6.35 14.29 -20.68
C MET A 1 7.49 14.81 -19.77
N ILE A 2 7.84 16.11 -19.81
CA ILE A 2 9.06 16.68 -19.18
C ILE A 2 8.71 17.54 -17.95
N ALA A 3 9.64 17.52 -16.96
CA ALA A 3 10.01 18.49 -15.90
C ALA A 3 9.82 17.90 -14.46
N VAL A 4 10.70 18.01 -13.46
CA VAL A 4 11.82 18.93 -13.11
C VAL A 4 12.89 18.17 -12.27
N GLN A 5 14.15 18.60 -12.30
CA GLN A 5 15.29 18.11 -11.50
C GLN A 5 15.07 18.17 -9.96
N PRO A 6 15.66 17.25 -9.18
CA PRO A 6 15.96 17.50 -7.77
C PRO A 6 17.39 18.05 -7.61
N ASN A 7 17.50 19.21 -6.96
CA ASN A 7 18.74 19.71 -6.38
C ASN A 7 19.25 18.70 -5.33
N LEU A 8 20.45 18.17 -5.52
CA LEU A 8 21.21 17.45 -4.49
C LEU A 8 22.06 18.46 -3.72
N LEU A 9 21.67 18.76 -2.48
CA LEU A 9 22.59 19.31 -1.49
C LEU A 9 23.51 18.18 -1.03
N HIS A 10 24.76 18.23 -1.48
CA HIS A 10 25.85 17.46 -0.91
C HIS A 10 26.15 17.96 0.51
N HIS A 11 25.94 17.12 1.51
CA HIS A 11 26.71 17.20 2.75
C HIS A 11 27.46 15.89 2.93
N SER A 12 28.77 15.98 2.73
CA SER A 12 29.77 14.97 2.99
C SER A 12 29.81 14.66 4.49
N CYS A 13 29.69 13.39 4.85
CA CYS A 13 29.96 12.91 6.21
C CYS A 13 31.47 12.61 6.33
N PRO A 14 32.20 13.13 7.33
CA PRO A 14 33.56 12.72 7.59
C PRO A 14 33.60 11.42 8.41
N GLU A 15 34.45 10.49 7.99
CA GLU A 15 34.91 9.37 8.82
C GLU A 15 35.63 9.91 10.06
N PHE A 16 35.30 9.41 11.26
CA PHE A 16 36.29 9.30 12.32
C PHE A 16 36.01 8.12 13.27
N SER A 17 37.12 7.65 13.80
CA SER A 17 37.47 6.40 14.49
C SER A 17 36.71 6.03 15.75
N GLN A 18 36.70 4.71 16.00
CA GLN A 18 36.51 4.06 17.29
C GLN A 18 37.40 4.66 18.39
N GLU A 19 36.82 4.88 19.57
CA GLU A 19 37.47 4.64 20.86
C GLU A 19 36.42 4.40 21.97
N ASN A 20 36.77 3.51 22.89
CA ASN A 20 35.93 2.86 23.91
C ASN A 20 35.56 3.77 25.09
N GLY A 21 34.47 3.42 25.81
CA GLY A 21 34.22 3.90 27.18
C GLY A 21 32.87 3.43 27.76
N ASP A 22 32.95 2.48 28.70
CA ASP A 22 31.87 1.82 29.47
C ASP A 22 30.77 2.75 30.05
N SER A 23 29.53 2.24 30.11
CA SER A 23 28.92 1.80 31.37
C SER A 23 27.48 1.31 31.19
N ASP A 24 27.20 0.21 31.88
CA ASP A 24 26.05 -0.67 31.73
C ASP A 24 24.70 -0.02 32.07
N ILE A 25 23.76 -0.12 31.13
CA ILE A 25 22.34 -0.31 31.43
C ILE A 25 21.89 -1.45 30.53
N GLU A 26 21.98 -2.69 31.04
CA GLU A 26 21.27 -3.84 30.46
C GLU A 26 19.78 -3.54 30.53
N MET A 27 19.27 -2.97 29.44
CA MET A 27 17.85 -2.84 29.19
C MET A 27 17.41 -4.21 28.65
N ASP A 28 16.59 -4.92 29.43
CA ASP A 28 15.94 -6.18 29.04
C ASP A 28 15.09 -5.99 27.76
N GLU A 29 15.74 -6.01 26.60
CA GLU A 29 15.12 -6.08 25.27
C GLU A 29 14.59 -7.50 24.95
N GLU A 30 14.93 -8.50 25.77
CA GLU A 30 14.57 -9.90 25.51
C GLU A 30 13.07 -10.23 25.72
N GLU A 31 12.29 -9.37 26.39
CA GLU A 31 10.87 -9.64 26.62
C GLU A 31 9.93 -9.13 25.50
N PHE A 32 10.42 -8.34 24.54
CA PHE A 32 9.57 -7.84 23.43
C PHE A 32 9.52 -8.76 22.21
N VAL A 33 10.43 -9.74 22.09
CA VAL A 33 10.46 -10.66 20.94
C VAL A 33 10.96 -12.06 21.36
N THR A 34 10.10 -12.84 22.03
CA THR A 34 10.26 -14.31 22.06
C THR A 34 9.13 -15.00 21.31
N VAL A 35 8.92 -14.62 20.04
CA VAL A 35 8.65 -15.66 19.04
C VAL A 35 9.96 -16.43 18.94
N ARG A 36 10.01 -17.64 19.52
CA ARG A 36 11.17 -18.55 19.36
C ARG A 36 11.60 -18.51 17.91
N ARG A 37 12.78 -17.91 17.64
CA ARG A 37 13.43 -17.97 16.33
C ARG A 37 13.71 -19.44 16.07
N ARG A 38 12.78 -20.15 15.43
CA ARG A 38 13.17 -21.32 14.67
C ARG A 38 14.12 -20.77 13.62
N ASN A 39 15.37 -21.24 13.62
CA ASN A 39 16.30 -21.07 12.51
C ASN A 39 15.66 -21.73 11.29
N ILE A 40 14.76 -21.00 10.65
CA ILE A 40 14.30 -21.28 9.30
C ILE A 40 15.34 -20.55 8.45
N PRO A 41 16.12 -21.27 7.62
CA PRO A 41 17.11 -20.64 6.77
C PRO A 41 16.43 -19.52 5.97
N PRO A 42 17.12 -18.38 5.72
CA PRO A 42 16.59 -17.34 4.87
C PRO A 42 16.23 -18.00 3.55
N THR A 43 14.93 -18.17 3.30
CA THR A 43 14.49 -18.57 1.98
C THR A 43 14.70 -17.32 1.14
N ILE A 44 15.84 -17.26 0.46
CA ILE A 44 16.06 -16.37 -0.68
C ILE A 44 14.99 -16.81 -1.69
N ARG A 45 13.80 -16.26 -1.57
CA ARG A 45 12.79 -16.39 -2.61
C ARG A 45 13.17 -15.38 -3.68
N GLN A 46 13.12 -15.87 -4.91
CA GLN A 46 13.69 -15.29 -6.12
C GLN A 46 13.45 -13.78 -6.24
N PRO A 47 14.32 -13.07 -6.99
CA PRO A 47 14.01 -11.73 -7.45
C PRO A 47 12.57 -11.66 -7.93
N PHE A 48 11.91 -10.53 -7.69
CA PHE A 48 10.69 -10.24 -8.42
C PHE A 48 11.08 -10.12 -9.90
N ASP A 49 11.05 -11.23 -10.62
CA ASP A 49 11.07 -11.19 -12.07
C ASP A 49 9.73 -10.58 -12.47
N ILE A 50 9.82 -9.31 -12.89
CA ILE A 50 8.72 -8.60 -13.55
C ILE A 50 8.21 -9.40 -14.78
N GLU A 51 8.96 -10.42 -15.19
CA GLU A 51 8.67 -11.35 -16.29
C GLU A 51 7.79 -12.55 -15.90
N GLU A 52 7.61 -12.89 -14.62
CA GLU A 52 7.00 -14.18 -14.24
C GLU A 52 5.46 -14.20 -14.13
N LEU A 53 4.78 -13.06 -14.20
CA LEU A 53 3.30 -13.02 -14.13
C LEU A 53 2.60 -13.04 -15.50
N ASP A 54 3.36 -13.07 -16.60
CA ASP A 54 2.84 -13.00 -17.98
C ASP A 54 3.14 -14.28 -18.81
N ASN A 55 3.65 -15.35 -18.19
CA ASN A 55 4.07 -16.57 -18.88
C ASN A 55 2.98 -17.66 -18.95
N ASN A 56 1.78 -17.30 -19.39
CA ASN A 56 0.82 -18.25 -20.00
C ASN A 56 0.35 -17.59 -21.29
N ASP A 57 1.10 -17.71 -22.38
CA ASP A 57 1.03 -18.82 -23.34
C ASP A 57 -0.39 -19.01 -23.91
N ASP A 58 -0.64 -18.34 -25.03
CA ASP A 58 -1.16 -18.96 -26.25
C ASP A 58 -0.79 -18.05 -27.42
N GLY A 59 0.03 -18.57 -28.33
CA GLY A 59 0.47 -17.86 -29.51
C GLY A 59 -0.69 -17.56 -30.46
N ASN A 60 -0.90 -16.28 -30.77
CA ASN A 60 -1.40 -15.92 -32.10
C ASN A 60 -0.86 -14.55 -32.55
N SER A 61 -0.60 -14.54 -33.85
CA SER A 61 0.01 -13.57 -34.74
C SER A 61 -0.45 -12.12 -34.60
N GLY A 62 0.41 -11.20 -35.04
CA GLY A 62 0.22 -9.76 -35.12
C GLY A 62 -0.90 -9.26 -36.05
N GLU A 63 -2.00 -9.99 -36.17
CA GLU A 63 -3.21 -9.55 -36.83
C GLU A 63 -3.93 -8.55 -35.91
N GLY A 64 -4.18 -7.34 -36.42
CA GLY A 64 -5.04 -6.37 -35.73
C GLY A 64 -4.44 -5.00 -35.45
N TRP A 65 -3.28 -4.64 -35.99
CA TRP A 65 -2.75 -3.27 -35.92
C TRP A 65 -2.58 -2.66 -37.31
N ARG A 66 -2.78 -1.35 -37.44
CA ARG A 66 -2.55 -0.57 -38.68
C ARG A 66 -1.86 0.77 -38.39
N GLU A 67 -1.14 1.30 -39.37
CA GLU A 67 -0.58 2.66 -39.27
C GLU A 67 -1.68 3.72 -39.24
N GLY A 68 -1.40 4.83 -38.54
CA GLY A 68 -2.30 5.97 -38.44
C GLY A 68 -2.89 6.12 -37.05
N THR A 69 -3.72 7.15 -36.89
CA THR A 69 -4.38 7.50 -35.63
C THR A 69 -5.88 7.42 -35.82
N VAL A 70 -6.58 6.84 -34.85
CA VAL A 70 -8.03 7.04 -34.71
C VAL A 70 -8.26 8.06 -33.61
N ILE A 71 -9.08 9.07 -33.87
CA ILE A 71 -9.46 10.03 -32.82
C ILE A 71 -10.38 9.29 -31.85
N PRO A 72 -10.03 9.15 -30.56
CA PRO A 72 -10.90 8.49 -29.60
C PRO A 72 -12.24 9.22 -29.48
N ASP A 73 -13.32 8.47 -29.32
CA ASP A 73 -14.63 9.03 -29.04
C ASP A 73 -14.57 9.90 -27.77
N ASN A 74 -15.14 11.10 -27.84
CA ASN A 74 -15.24 11.95 -26.67
C ASN A 74 -16.37 11.42 -25.78
N LEU A 75 -16.01 10.70 -24.72
CA LEU A 75 -16.95 10.27 -23.69
C LEU A 75 -17.18 11.45 -22.71
N PRO A 76 -18.38 12.07 -22.70
CA PRO A 76 -18.69 13.13 -21.75
C PRO A 76 -18.64 12.56 -20.34
N PHE A 77 -17.91 13.23 -19.45
CA PHE A 77 -17.79 12.78 -18.07
C PHE A 77 -19.13 12.89 -17.35
N VAL A 78 -19.63 11.77 -16.82
CA VAL A 78 -20.94 11.68 -16.12
C VAL A 78 -20.82 11.25 -14.65
N GLY A 79 -19.59 11.04 -14.16
CA GLY A 79 -19.35 10.67 -12.78
C GLY A 79 -19.63 11.81 -11.80
N ARG A 80 -20.01 11.46 -10.57
CA ARG A 80 -20.01 12.40 -9.44
C ARG A 80 -18.56 12.73 -9.04
N THR A 81 -18.34 13.89 -8.41
CA THR A 81 -17.02 14.31 -7.93
C THR A 81 -17.15 15.09 -6.64
N GLY A 82 -16.14 14.99 -5.78
CA GLY A 82 -16.07 15.77 -4.55
C GLY A 82 -16.57 15.00 -3.33
N LEU A 83 -16.70 15.72 -2.21
CA LEU A 83 -17.16 15.17 -0.95
C LEU A 83 -18.64 14.75 -1.07
N LEU A 84 -18.96 13.55 -0.60
CA LEU A 84 -20.28 12.93 -0.69
C LEU A 84 -21.07 12.98 0.63
N VAL A 85 -20.40 13.38 1.70
CA VAL A 85 -20.94 13.43 3.07
C VAL A 85 -20.90 14.85 3.60
N ASP A 86 -21.82 15.14 4.51
CA ASP A 86 -21.69 16.29 5.40
C ASP A 86 -20.77 15.89 6.55
N VAL A 87 -19.76 16.71 6.83
CA VAL A 87 -18.77 16.46 7.88
C VAL A 87 -19.37 16.73 9.25
N GLY A 88 -20.37 17.62 9.36
CA GLY A 88 -21.00 17.99 10.63
C GLY A 88 -20.11 18.85 11.56
N GLY A 89 -18.86 19.10 11.19
CA GLY A 89 -17.86 19.90 11.92
C GLY A 89 -16.75 20.37 10.99
N ASP A 90 -15.78 21.13 11.54
CA ASP A 90 -14.67 21.74 10.80
C ASP A 90 -13.28 21.45 11.40
N THR A 91 -13.20 20.54 12.39
CA THR A 91 -11.92 20.15 12.99
C THR A 91 -11.23 19.07 12.16
N LEU A 92 -9.90 18.98 12.27
CA LEU A 92 -9.12 17.91 11.62
C LEU A 92 -9.58 16.51 12.04
N LEU A 93 -10.05 16.36 13.28
CA LEU A 93 -10.58 15.10 13.78
C LEU A 93 -11.88 14.72 13.07
N ASP A 94 -12.75 15.69 12.78
CA ASP A 94 -14.01 15.42 12.06
C ASP A 94 -13.73 14.83 10.67
N TYR A 95 -12.75 15.38 9.95
CA TYR A 95 -12.32 14.84 8.66
C TYR A 95 -11.63 13.47 8.78
N PHE A 96 -10.79 13.27 9.81
CA PHE A 96 -10.15 11.98 10.05
C PHE A 96 -11.18 10.87 10.34
N SER A 97 -12.21 11.20 11.11
CA SER A 97 -13.29 10.28 11.50
C SER A 97 -14.15 9.81 10.32
N LEU A 98 -14.11 10.50 9.16
CA LEU A 98 -14.74 10.01 7.94
C LEU A 98 -14.06 8.74 7.42
N MET A 99 -12.73 8.65 7.58
CA MET A 99 -11.89 7.54 7.15
C MET A 99 -11.78 6.46 8.23
N VAL A 100 -11.54 6.86 9.48
CA VAL A 100 -11.41 5.97 10.64
C VAL A 100 -12.53 6.26 11.61
N ASP A 101 -13.62 5.50 11.50
CA ASP A 101 -14.82 5.74 12.29
C ASP A 101 -14.81 5.05 13.67
N ASP A 102 -15.78 5.42 14.52
CA ASP A 102 -15.92 4.88 15.88
C ASP A 102 -16.05 3.35 15.90
N GLY A 103 -16.63 2.76 14.85
CA GLY A 103 -16.75 1.31 14.72
C GLY A 103 -15.39 0.65 14.53
N MET A 104 -14.51 1.25 13.73
CA MET A 104 -13.13 0.80 13.57
C MET A 104 -12.33 0.90 14.87
N ILE A 105 -12.46 2.00 15.62
CA ILE A 105 -11.80 2.16 16.92
C ILE A 105 -12.32 1.17 17.95
N THR A 106 -13.63 0.96 17.99
CA THR A 106 -14.25 -0.05 18.86
C THR A 106 -13.71 -1.44 18.54
N ASN A 107 -13.57 -1.79 17.25
CA ASN A 107 -12.94 -3.04 16.85
C ASN A 107 -11.48 -3.17 17.35
N LEU A 108 -10.66 -2.12 17.28
CA LEU A 108 -9.30 -2.16 17.83
C LEU A 108 -9.30 -2.42 19.32
N VAL A 109 -10.20 -1.78 20.07
CA VAL A 109 -10.33 -1.96 21.52
C VAL A 109 -10.69 -3.41 21.83
N GLU A 110 -11.75 -3.93 21.19
CA GLU A 110 -12.23 -5.30 21.40
C GLU A 110 -11.15 -6.33 21.09
N GLU A 111 -10.49 -6.21 19.94
CA GLU A 111 -9.53 -7.21 19.49
C GLU A 111 -8.18 -7.10 20.21
N THR A 112 -7.75 -5.90 20.60
CA THR A 112 -6.58 -5.71 21.47
C THR A 112 -6.79 -6.36 22.85
N ASN A 113 -7.96 -6.13 23.47
CA ASN A 113 -8.31 -6.74 24.75
C ASN A 113 -8.45 -8.26 24.64
N ARG A 114 -9.11 -8.75 23.56
CA ARG A 114 -9.21 -10.17 23.26
C ARG A 114 -7.84 -10.82 23.12
N TYR A 115 -6.94 -10.21 22.36
CA TYR A 115 -5.60 -10.74 22.12
C TYR A 115 -4.75 -10.79 23.39
N ALA A 116 -4.84 -9.78 24.25
CA ALA A 116 -4.22 -9.82 25.57
C ALA A 116 -4.76 -11.00 26.40
N GLY A 117 -6.09 -11.18 26.45
CA GLY A 117 -6.72 -12.32 27.11
C GLY A 117 -6.26 -13.67 26.55
N GLN A 118 -6.23 -13.84 25.23
CA GLN A 118 -5.73 -15.04 24.56
C GLN A 118 -4.25 -15.31 24.88
N THR A 119 -3.43 -14.26 24.88
CA THR A 119 -1.98 -14.35 25.08
C THR A 119 -1.61 -14.68 26.52
N LEU A 120 -2.37 -14.18 27.49
CA LEU A 120 -2.10 -14.36 28.92
C LEU A 120 -2.80 -15.61 29.50
N ARG A 121 -3.80 -16.15 28.80
CA ARG A 121 -4.53 -17.36 29.23
C ARG A 121 -3.56 -18.52 29.50
N GLY A 122 -3.60 -19.05 30.72
CA GLY A 122 -2.80 -20.21 31.13
C GLY A 122 -1.29 -19.94 31.30
N LYS A 123 -0.84 -18.68 31.23
CA LYS A 123 0.55 -18.33 31.50
C LYS A 123 0.75 -17.94 32.96
N THR A 124 1.79 -18.49 33.59
CA THR A 124 2.30 -18.00 34.87
C THR A 124 3.32 -16.89 34.59
N LEU A 125 2.95 -15.66 34.92
CA LEU A 125 3.83 -14.50 34.73
C LEU A 125 4.84 -14.40 35.88
N SER A 126 6.08 -14.03 35.55
CA SER A 126 7.07 -13.61 36.56
C SER A 126 6.54 -12.44 37.38
N PRO A 127 6.83 -12.33 38.69
CA PRO A 127 6.47 -11.17 39.52
C PRO A 127 6.92 -9.81 38.95
N ARG A 128 7.95 -9.80 38.11
CA ARG A 128 8.47 -8.58 37.45
C ARG A 128 7.89 -8.33 36.06
N SER A 129 7.07 -9.25 35.55
CA SER A 129 6.53 -9.12 34.20
C SER A 129 5.59 -7.92 34.13
N ARG A 130 5.84 -7.03 33.18
CA ARG A 130 5.01 -5.84 32.93
C ARG A 130 3.58 -6.21 32.56
N PHE A 131 3.37 -7.40 31.98
CA PHE A 131 2.05 -7.89 31.61
C PHE A 131 1.12 -8.12 32.82
N GLN A 132 1.64 -8.17 34.05
CA GLN A 132 0.80 -8.16 35.25
C GLN A 132 0.01 -6.86 35.43
N GLN A 133 0.48 -5.77 34.84
CA GLN A 133 -0.17 -4.46 34.88
C GLN A 133 -1.19 -4.27 33.75
N TRP A 134 -1.46 -5.32 32.96
CA TRP A 134 -2.45 -5.23 31.89
C TRP A 134 -3.84 -4.92 32.45
N MET A 135 -4.42 -3.84 31.92
CA MET A 135 -5.80 -3.44 32.10
C MET A 135 -6.45 -3.31 30.73
N GLU A 136 -7.73 -3.65 30.62
CA GLU A 136 -8.45 -3.50 29.36
C GLU A 136 -8.35 -2.06 28.85
N VAL A 137 -8.06 -1.93 27.56
CA VAL A 137 -7.99 -0.66 26.84
C VAL A 137 -9.39 -0.13 26.65
N THR A 138 -9.57 1.18 26.84
CA THR A 138 -10.82 1.88 26.53
C THR A 138 -10.76 2.59 25.18
N VAL A 139 -11.91 3.01 24.65
CA VAL A 139 -11.98 3.83 23.41
C VAL A 139 -11.14 5.10 23.53
N GLY A 140 -11.21 5.80 24.67
CA GLY A 140 -10.41 7.01 24.90
C GLY A 140 -8.90 6.74 24.92
N GLU A 141 -8.47 5.64 25.53
CA GLU A 141 -7.06 5.23 25.50
C GLU A 141 -6.59 4.82 24.11
N MET A 142 -7.43 4.15 23.32
CA MET A 142 -7.08 3.77 21.95
C MET A 142 -6.91 5.00 21.06
N TRP A 143 -7.79 6.01 21.19
CA TRP A 143 -7.62 7.31 20.52
C TRP A 143 -6.34 8.01 20.95
N ALA A 144 -6.04 8.05 22.25
CA ALA A 144 -4.80 8.62 22.77
C ALA A 144 -3.56 7.88 22.23
N PHE A 145 -3.59 6.54 22.21
CA PHE A 145 -2.54 5.70 21.67
C PHE A 145 -2.28 5.98 20.17
N LEU A 146 -3.32 6.01 19.35
CA LEU A 146 -3.19 6.34 17.92
C LEU A 146 -2.72 7.79 17.70
N GLY A 147 -3.19 8.75 18.52
CA GLY A 147 -2.73 10.12 18.49
C GLY A 147 -1.23 10.24 18.76
N LEU A 148 -0.70 9.44 19.70
CA LEU A 148 0.74 9.34 19.93
C LEU A 148 1.48 8.72 18.74
N ILE A 149 0.95 7.66 18.12
CA ILE A 149 1.56 7.07 16.90
C ILE A 149 1.64 8.10 15.76
N VAL A 150 0.58 8.89 15.55
CA VAL A 150 0.59 9.98 14.56
C VAL A 150 1.64 11.04 14.92
N ALA A 151 1.75 11.41 16.19
CA ALA A 151 2.76 12.36 16.65
C ALA A 151 4.20 11.85 16.46
N MET A 152 4.45 10.55 16.64
CA MET A 152 5.76 9.91 16.35
C MET A 152 6.11 9.94 14.86
N GLY A 153 5.11 10.02 13.97
CA GLY A 153 5.34 10.24 12.53
C GLY A 153 5.76 11.67 12.19
N LEU A 154 5.44 12.65 13.04
CA LEU A 154 5.82 14.06 12.87
C LEU A 154 7.18 14.37 13.49
N ILE A 155 7.43 13.82 14.68
CA ILE A 155 8.68 13.97 15.41
C ILE A 155 9.31 12.58 15.47
N VAL A 156 10.17 12.25 14.51
CA VAL A 156 10.79 10.93 14.44
C VAL A 156 12.03 10.87 15.33
N ILE A 157 11.97 10.03 16.37
CA ILE A 157 13.10 9.71 17.24
C ILE A 157 13.44 8.22 17.08
N GLU A 158 14.72 7.90 17.01
CA GLU A 158 15.21 6.53 16.80
C GLU A 158 14.87 5.63 17.98
N ASN A 159 15.10 6.10 19.21
CA ASN A 159 14.76 5.37 20.43
C ASN A 159 13.37 5.75 20.93
N MET A 160 12.44 4.80 20.90
CA MET A 160 11.07 5.01 21.35
C MET A 160 10.96 5.40 22.85
N ALA A 161 11.92 5.03 23.69
CA ALA A 161 11.89 5.44 25.10
C ALA A 161 12.12 6.94 25.28
N GLU A 162 12.79 7.61 24.33
CA GLU A 162 13.15 9.02 24.41
C GLU A 162 11.96 9.97 24.22
N TYR A 163 10.86 9.51 23.61
CA TYR A 163 9.60 10.26 23.60
C TYR A 163 9.10 10.62 25.00
N TRP A 164 9.49 9.84 26.02
CA TRP A 164 9.17 10.08 27.43
C TRP A 164 10.40 10.53 28.24
N SER A 165 11.45 11.01 27.59
CA SER A 165 12.65 11.51 28.27
C SER A 165 12.34 12.74 29.13
N LEU A 166 12.92 12.78 30.32
CA LEU A 166 12.91 13.96 31.20
C LEU A 166 14.13 14.86 31.00
N HIS A 167 15.08 14.46 30.14
CA HIS A 167 16.27 15.23 29.84
C HIS A 167 15.89 16.48 29.05
N ASP A 168 16.34 17.66 29.49
CA ASP A 168 15.86 18.95 28.96
C ASP A 168 15.98 19.09 27.43
N ILE A 169 17.02 18.51 26.84
CA ILE A 169 17.26 18.53 25.37
C ILE A 169 16.22 17.70 24.60
N TYR A 170 15.75 16.58 25.16
CA TYR A 170 14.84 15.62 24.51
C TYR A 170 13.43 15.65 25.11
N ARG A 171 13.15 16.63 25.95
CA ARG A 171 11.89 16.67 26.70
C ARG A 171 10.75 17.01 25.76
N LEU A 172 9.86 16.03 25.57
CA LEU A 172 8.62 16.18 24.81
C LEU A 172 7.41 16.05 25.75
N PRO A 173 6.94 17.15 26.39
CA PRO A 173 5.90 17.08 27.41
C PRO A 173 4.58 16.48 26.91
N PHE A 174 4.28 16.63 25.61
CA PHE A 174 3.07 16.12 24.99
C PHE A 174 2.89 14.61 25.23
N PHE A 175 3.91 13.78 24.95
CA PHE A 175 3.81 12.33 25.06
C PHE A 175 3.48 11.86 26.48
N SER A 176 4.24 12.36 27.46
CA SER A 176 4.04 12.03 28.88
C SER A 176 2.74 12.60 29.45
N SER A 177 2.23 13.71 28.91
CA SER A 177 0.94 14.29 29.32
C SER A 177 -0.27 13.50 28.81
N VAL A 178 -0.13 12.76 27.70
CA VAL A 178 -1.21 12.01 27.06
C VAL A 178 -1.29 10.58 27.59
N MET A 179 -0.15 9.88 27.67
CA MET A 179 -0.10 8.50 28.16
C MET A 179 1.28 8.21 28.76
N VAL A 180 1.33 7.51 29.89
CA VAL A 180 2.61 7.07 30.46
C VAL A 180 3.27 6.00 29.59
N LYS A 181 4.61 6.03 29.50
CA LYS A 181 5.42 5.13 28.65
C LYS A 181 5.02 3.66 28.78
N ASP A 182 4.93 3.15 30.01
CA ASP A 182 4.66 1.73 30.25
C ASP A 182 3.27 1.31 29.77
N ARG A 183 2.26 2.20 29.88
CA ARG A 183 0.92 1.95 29.33
C ARG A 183 0.95 1.92 27.81
N PHE A 184 1.65 2.85 27.17
CA PHE A 184 1.82 2.86 25.71
C PHE A 184 2.48 1.56 25.22
N LEU A 185 3.57 1.13 25.86
CA LEU A 185 4.29 -0.11 25.50
C LEU A 185 3.46 -1.37 25.75
N LEU A 186 2.64 -1.39 26.79
CA LEU A 186 1.69 -2.48 27.05
C LEU A 186 0.63 -2.57 25.95
N ILE A 187 0.02 -1.43 25.57
CA ILE A 187 -0.95 -1.39 24.46
C ILE A 187 -0.28 -1.85 23.17
N LEU A 188 0.91 -1.33 22.86
CA LEU A 188 1.68 -1.71 21.67
C LEU A 188 1.99 -3.22 21.61
N SER A 189 2.26 -3.85 22.77
CA SER A 189 2.55 -5.29 22.86
C SER A 189 1.35 -6.18 22.51
N PHE A 190 0.14 -5.69 22.79
CA PHE A 190 -1.11 -6.43 22.56
C PHE A 190 -1.97 -5.84 21.44
N PHE A 191 -1.51 -4.81 20.74
CA PHE A 191 -2.26 -4.16 19.67
C PHE A 191 -2.74 -5.19 18.64
N HIS A 192 -4.04 -5.23 18.42
CA HIS A 192 -4.65 -6.23 17.56
C HIS A 192 -5.92 -5.72 16.88
N VAL A 193 -6.25 -6.37 15.75
CA VAL A 193 -7.28 -5.90 14.82
C VAL A 193 -8.30 -7.01 14.48
N ALA A 194 -7.98 -8.28 14.72
CA ALA A 194 -8.84 -9.40 14.37
C ALA A 194 -8.71 -10.57 15.37
N ASP A 195 -9.75 -11.38 15.50
CA ASP A 195 -9.73 -12.54 16.39
C ASP A 195 -8.88 -13.68 15.79
N ASN A 196 -7.74 -13.99 16.40
CA ASN A 196 -6.85 -15.05 15.89
C ASN A 196 -7.51 -16.43 15.83
N GLU A 197 -8.54 -16.69 16.65
CA GLU A 197 -9.23 -17.99 16.68
C GLU A 197 -10.12 -18.21 15.44
N ARG A 198 -10.36 -17.18 14.64
CA ARG A 198 -11.25 -17.22 13.47
C ARG A 198 -10.52 -17.27 12.12
N GLN A 199 -9.20 -17.20 12.11
CA GLN A 199 -8.44 -17.33 10.87
C GLN A 199 -8.51 -18.77 10.37
N ALA A 200 -8.90 -18.95 9.10
CA ALA A 200 -8.86 -20.26 8.47
C ALA A 200 -7.42 -20.83 8.44
N PRO A 201 -7.23 -22.16 8.51
CA PRO A 201 -5.92 -22.79 8.34
C PRO A 201 -5.31 -22.51 6.96
N LYS A 202 -3.98 -22.61 6.82
CA LYS A 202 -3.25 -22.26 5.58
C LYS A 202 -3.60 -23.12 4.36
N ASP A 203 -4.05 -24.33 4.60
CA ASP A 203 -4.47 -25.32 3.62
C ASP A 203 -5.95 -25.19 3.24
N ASP A 204 -6.70 -24.31 3.91
CA ASP A 204 -8.09 -24.04 3.61
C ASP A 204 -8.21 -23.04 2.43
N PRO A 205 -9.11 -23.27 1.45
CA PRO A 205 -9.38 -22.31 0.37
C PRO A 205 -9.81 -20.92 0.85
N GLY A 206 -10.37 -20.81 2.06
CA GLY A 206 -10.74 -19.57 2.72
C GLY A 206 -9.58 -18.90 3.48
N TYR A 207 -8.35 -19.41 3.39
CA TYR A 207 -7.19 -18.76 3.98
C TYR A 207 -6.94 -17.38 3.38
N ASP A 208 -7.02 -16.35 4.21
CA ASP A 208 -6.66 -14.99 3.84
C ASP A 208 -5.28 -14.62 4.42
N PRO A 209 -4.25 -14.39 3.57
CA PRO A 209 -2.93 -13.99 4.03
C PRO A 209 -2.91 -12.67 4.83
N ILE A 210 -3.88 -11.78 4.61
CA ILE A 210 -4.00 -10.50 5.35
C ILE A 210 -5.17 -10.48 6.33
N TYR A 211 -5.67 -11.66 6.74
CA TYR A 211 -6.80 -11.81 7.66
C TYR A 211 -6.72 -10.86 8.86
N LYS A 212 -5.53 -10.74 9.44
CA LYS A 212 -5.26 -9.90 10.62
C LYS A 212 -5.57 -8.42 10.43
N ILE A 213 -5.67 -7.93 9.21
CA ILE A 213 -6.03 -6.54 8.91
C ILE A 213 -7.24 -6.42 7.96
N ARG A 214 -7.81 -7.56 7.51
CA ARG A 214 -8.85 -7.60 6.47
C ARG A 214 -10.04 -6.72 6.81
N THR A 215 -10.54 -6.83 8.04
CA THR A 215 -11.67 -6.04 8.55
C THR A 215 -11.42 -4.54 8.38
N TRP A 216 -10.20 -4.08 8.67
CA TRP A 216 -9.82 -2.68 8.53
C TRP A 216 -9.63 -2.26 7.08
N VAL A 217 -9.04 -3.11 6.23
CA VAL A 217 -8.91 -2.85 4.79
C VAL A 217 -10.28 -2.65 4.14
N GLU A 218 -11.24 -3.50 4.47
CA GLU A 218 -12.62 -3.40 3.97
C GLU A 218 -13.34 -2.17 4.52
N ALA A 219 -13.13 -1.85 5.81
CA ALA A 219 -13.69 -0.66 6.42
C ALA A 219 -13.14 0.62 5.79
N LEU A 220 -11.83 0.72 5.59
CA LEU A 220 -11.18 1.84 4.91
C LEU A 220 -11.70 1.99 3.48
N ASN A 221 -11.72 0.92 2.68
CA ASN A 221 -12.23 0.98 1.30
C ASN A 221 -13.70 1.43 1.23
N ARG A 222 -14.54 0.97 2.16
CA ARG A 222 -15.93 1.43 2.28
C ARG A 222 -15.99 2.91 2.66
N ASN A 223 -15.16 3.33 3.62
CA ASN A 223 -15.13 4.69 4.12
C ASN A 223 -14.57 5.67 3.08
N PHE A 224 -13.61 5.25 2.27
CA PHE A 224 -13.12 6.04 1.14
C PHE A 224 -14.22 6.26 0.11
N GLY A 225 -14.87 5.17 -0.34
CA GLY A 225 -15.94 5.24 -1.33
C GLY A 225 -17.18 6.00 -0.87
N ARG A 226 -17.52 5.98 0.43
CA ARG A 226 -18.64 6.77 0.96
C ARG A 226 -18.32 8.24 1.12
N THR A 227 -17.05 8.59 1.32
CA THR A 227 -16.63 9.96 1.71
C THR A 227 -16.44 10.85 0.49
N PHE A 228 -15.75 10.37 -0.54
CA PHE A 228 -15.36 11.20 -1.67
C PHE A 228 -15.46 10.43 -2.98
N SER A 229 -15.99 11.09 -4.01
CA SER A 229 -15.96 10.57 -5.38
C SER A 229 -14.82 11.25 -6.15
N PRO A 230 -13.92 10.49 -6.79
CA PRO A 230 -12.81 11.07 -7.54
C PRO A 230 -13.30 11.93 -8.71
N ARG A 231 -12.41 12.76 -9.25
CA ARG A 231 -12.61 13.52 -10.49
C ARG A 231 -12.35 12.64 -11.71
N LYS A 232 -12.48 13.22 -12.91
CA LYS A 232 -12.39 12.48 -14.18
C LYS A 232 -11.13 11.61 -14.28
N ASN A 233 -9.99 12.08 -13.78
CA ASN A 233 -8.71 11.41 -13.90
C ASN A 233 -8.36 10.67 -12.61
N ILE A 234 -8.10 9.38 -12.73
CA ILE A 234 -7.70 8.50 -11.63
C ILE A 234 -6.45 7.73 -12.03
N ALA A 235 -5.64 7.32 -11.06
CA ALA A 235 -4.41 6.59 -11.30
C ALA A 235 -4.31 5.36 -10.41
N ILE A 236 -3.74 4.27 -10.95
CA ILE A 236 -3.32 3.10 -10.16
C ILE A 236 -1.80 3.02 -10.19
N ASP A 237 -1.21 2.85 -9.00
CA ASP A 237 0.22 2.66 -8.79
C ASP A 237 0.43 1.80 -7.53
N GLU A 238 1.69 1.54 -7.18
CA GLU A 238 2.07 0.74 -6.03
C GLU A 238 2.92 1.48 -5.01
N ALA A 239 2.50 1.37 -3.75
CA ALA A 239 3.30 1.73 -2.60
C ALA A 239 4.02 0.52 -2.01
N MET A 240 5.11 0.80 -1.29
CA MET A 240 5.86 -0.18 -0.53
C MET A 240 5.90 0.23 0.94
N VAL A 241 5.35 -0.61 1.82
CA VAL A 241 5.49 -0.45 3.27
C VAL A 241 6.71 -1.23 3.71
N ALA A 242 7.75 -0.55 4.19
CA ALA A 242 9.01 -1.17 4.57
C ALA A 242 8.82 -2.25 5.64
N TRP A 243 9.31 -3.47 5.37
CA TRP A 243 9.21 -4.59 6.31
C TRP A 243 10.30 -5.63 6.06
N ARG A 244 11.14 -5.88 7.06
CA ARG A 244 12.23 -6.88 7.01
C ARG A 244 11.93 -8.16 7.79
N GLY A 245 10.82 -8.20 8.54
CA GLY A 245 10.44 -9.36 9.33
C GLY A 245 9.93 -10.55 8.49
N PRO A 246 9.72 -11.72 9.11
CA PRO A 246 9.12 -12.88 8.44
C PRO A 246 7.67 -12.59 8.04
N LEU A 247 7.36 -12.69 6.76
CA LEU A 247 6.01 -12.54 6.22
C LEU A 247 5.90 -13.27 4.89
N SER A 248 4.82 -14.02 4.66
CA SER A 248 4.72 -14.93 3.50
C SER A 248 4.61 -14.22 2.15
N PHE A 249 4.14 -12.97 2.14
CA PHE A 249 3.92 -12.16 0.93
C PHE A 249 4.81 -10.91 0.87
N ARG A 250 5.90 -10.90 1.65
CA ARG A 250 6.93 -9.85 1.54
C ARG A 250 7.55 -9.87 0.15
N VAL A 251 7.73 -8.70 -0.45
CA VAL A 251 8.32 -8.50 -1.77
C VAL A 251 9.73 -7.94 -1.62
N TYR A 252 10.61 -8.31 -2.55
CA TYR A 252 11.90 -7.66 -2.76
C TYR A 252 11.87 -6.84 -4.06
N ASN A 253 12.16 -5.54 -3.99
CA ASN A 253 12.31 -4.67 -5.14
C ASN A 253 13.65 -3.91 -5.05
N PRO A 254 14.64 -4.25 -5.89
CA PRO A 254 15.97 -3.65 -5.81
C PRO A 254 16.01 -2.15 -6.13
N ASP A 255 15.01 -1.65 -6.86
CA ASP A 255 14.94 -0.27 -7.34
C ASP A 255 14.30 0.70 -6.33
N LYS A 256 13.75 0.18 -5.22
CA LYS A 256 13.17 1.01 -4.15
C LYS A 256 14.20 1.23 -3.02
N PRO A 257 14.17 2.40 -2.34
CA PRO A 257 15.08 2.69 -1.22
C PRO A 257 15.03 1.60 -0.14
N ASP A 258 13.81 1.24 0.29
CA ASP A 258 13.56 0.06 1.10
C ASP A 258 13.26 -1.14 0.21
N LYS A 259 14.29 -1.96 0.02
CA LYS A 259 14.22 -3.09 -0.91
C LYS A 259 13.25 -4.19 -0.48
N PHE A 260 12.90 -4.27 0.81
CA PHE A 260 12.01 -5.31 1.35
C PHE A 260 10.78 -4.65 1.97
N GLY A 261 9.60 -5.13 1.57
CA GLY A 261 8.37 -4.59 2.13
C GLY A 261 7.11 -5.34 1.73
N ILE A 262 5.99 -4.72 2.10
CA ILE A 262 4.64 -5.13 1.74
C ILE A 262 4.21 -4.23 0.58
N LYS A 263 3.87 -4.85 -0.55
CA LYS A 263 3.39 -4.14 -1.74
C LYS A 263 1.89 -3.90 -1.62
N VAL A 264 1.48 -2.65 -1.77
CA VAL A 264 0.07 -2.20 -1.73
C VAL A 264 -0.26 -1.60 -3.09
N PHE A 265 -1.38 -2.01 -3.66
CA PHE A 265 -1.95 -1.42 -4.87
C PHE A 265 -2.91 -0.31 -4.47
N GLU A 266 -2.78 0.86 -5.09
CA GLU A 266 -3.47 2.07 -4.68
C GLU A 266 -4.20 2.69 -5.88
N LEU A 267 -5.50 2.94 -5.75
CA LEU A 267 -6.26 3.74 -6.69
C LEU A 267 -6.47 5.13 -6.09
N CYS A 268 -6.02 6.18 -6.79
CA CYS A 268 -6.06 7.55 -6.31
C CYS A 268 -6.68 8.53 -7.33
N ASP A 269 -7.30 9.59 -6.83
CA ASP A 269 -7.70 10.75 -7.63
C ASP A 269 -6.47 11.54 -8.08
N SER A 270 -6.29 11.75 -9.38
CA SER A 270 -5.07 12.38 -9.90
C SER A 270 -4.94 13.87 -9.57
N ASN A 271 -6.02 14.54 -9.15
CA ASN A 271 -6.01 15.97 -8.88
C ASN A 271 -5.82 16.30 -7.39
N THR A 272 -6.37 15.48 -6.51
CA THR A 272 -6.39 15.70 -5.05
C THR A 272 -5.50 14.73 -4.29
N ALA A 273 -4.97 13.70 -4.96
CA ALA A 273 -4.30 12.56 -4.36
C ALA A 273 -5.19 11.79 -3.34
N TYR A 274 -6.52 11.96 -3.43
CA TYR A 274 -7.43 11.24 -2.54
C TYR A 274 -7.38 9.74 -2.81
N PHE A 275 -7.27 8.99 -1.72
CA PHE A 275 -7.16 7.54 -1.74
C PHE A 275 -8.53 6.90 -1.94
N CYS A 276 -8.77 6.30 -3.10
CA CYS A 276 -10.08 5.79 -3.49
C CYS A 276 -10.30 4.33 -3.10
N LYS A 277 -9.25 3.50 -3.21
CA LYS A 277 -9.28 2.07 -2.88
C LYS A 277 -7.87 1.50 -2.78
N LEU A 278 -7.65 0.54 -1.88
CA LEU A 278 -6.43 -0.27 -1.81
C LEU A 278 -6.71 -1.78 -1.90
N ASP A 279 -5.72 -2.50 -2.41
CA ASP A 279 -5.59 -3.95 -2.20
C ASP A 279 -4.13 -4.30 -1.89
N PHE A 280 -3.90 -5.42 -1.21
CA PHE A 280 -2.57 -5.89 -0.86
C PHE A 280 -2.10 -6.97 -1.84
N TYR A 281 -0.84 -6.90 -2.24
CA TYR A 281 -0.21 -8.05 -2.88
C TYR A 281 0.04 -9.15 -1.84
N THR A 282 -0.51 -10.33 -2.09
CA THR A 282 -0.41 -11.47 -1.16
C THR A 282 0.38 -12.65 -1.73
N GLY A 283 1.25 -12.43 -2.71
CA GLY A 283 1.97 -13.48 -3.42
C GLY A 283 1.26 -13.95 -4.70
N LYS A 284 1.67 -15.10 -5.23
CA LYS A 284 1.04 -15.71 -6.42
C LYS A 284 -0.41 -16.09 -6.06
N ARG A 285 -1.38 -15.41 -6.68
CA ARG A 285 -2.81 -15.77 -6.65
C ARG A 285 -3.13 -16.60 -7.89
N GLN A 286 -4.17 -17.43 -7.81
CA GLN A 286 -4.78 -17.96 -9.03
C GLN A 286 -5.44 -16.78 -9.76
N SER A 287 -4.89 -16.41 -10.91
CA SER A 287 -5.44 -15.34 -11.74
C SER A 287 -6.45 -15.88 -12.74
N SER A 288 -7.34 -15.01 -13.19
CA SER A 288 -8.18 -15.29 -14.34
C SER A 288 -7.34 -15.48 -15.60
N PRO A 289 -7.93 -16.04 -16.68
CA PRO A 289 -7.26 -16.12 -17.98
C PRO A 289 -6.85 -14.75 -18.58
N ARG A 290 -7.33 -13.63 -18.02
CA ARG A 290 -6.94 -12.27 -18.45
C ARG A 290 -5.64 -11.78 -17.79
N GLY A 291 -5.13 -12.52 -16.80
CA GLY A 291 -3.87 -12.24 -16.13
C GLY A 291 -4.02 -11.54 -14.77
N ALA A 292 -3.01 -11.69 -13.91
CA ALA A 292 -3.06 -11.21 -12.53
C ALA A 292 -3.14 -9.66 -12.44
N THR A 293 -2.43 -8.95 -13.30
CA THR A 293 -2.44 -7.48 -13.34
C THR A 293 -3.79 -6.93 -13.80
N PHE A 294 -4.43 -7.62 -14.75
CA PHE A 294 -5.81 -7.32 -15.16
C PHE A 294 -6.76 -7.43 -13.96
N ASP A 295 -6.73 -8.54 -13.23
CA ASP A 295 -7.64 -8.80 -12.11
C ASP A 295 -7.49 -7.75 -10.99
N VAL A 296 -6.26 -7.30 -10.74
CA VAL A 296 -5.98 -6.22 -9.78
C VAL A 296 -6.61 -4.91 -10.24
N VAL A 297 -6.40 -4.50 -11.50
CA VAL A 297 -6.97 -3.24 -12.01
C VAL A 297 -8.49 -3.29 -12.01
N GLU A 298 -9.09 -4.38 -12.51
CA GLU A 298 -10.54 -4.57 -12.52
C GLU A 298 -11.11 -4.48 -11.10
N GLY A 299 -10.48 -5.18 -10.14
CA GLY A 299 -10.89 -5.15 -8.74
C GLY A 299 -10.81 -3.75 -8.12
N LEU A 300 -9.78 -2.97 -8.44
CA LEU A 300 -9.61 -1.61 -7.91
C LEU A 300 -10.60 -0.62 -8.53
N ILE A 301 -10.76 -0.65 -9.86
CA ILE A 301 -11.56 0.33 -10.60
C ILE A 301 -13.05 0.02 -10.65
N ALA A 302 -13.50 -1.20 -10.30
CA ALA A 302 -14.90 -1.61 -10.40
C ALA A 302 -15.94 -0.57 -9.89
N PRO A 303 -15.75 0.13 -8.76
CA PRO A 303 -16.71 1.15 -8.29
C PRO A 303 -16.79 2.42 -9.14
N TYR A 304 -15.87 2.59 -10.10
CA TYR A 304 -15.64 3.81 -10.87
C TYR A 304 -15.73 3.59 -12.39
N LEU A 305 -16.14 2.40 -12.83
CA LEU A 305 -16.47 2.09 -14.22
C LEU A 305 -17.75 2.82 -14.67
N ASP A 306 -17.99 2.85 -15.99
CA ASP A 306 -19.19 3.39 -16.64
C ASP A 306 -19.47 4.88 -16.35
N CYS A 307 -18.46 5.59 -15.84
CA CYS A 307 -18.56 7.00 -15.46
C CYS A 307 -17.76 7.94 -16.37
N SER A 308 -17.23 7.45 -17.50
CA SER A 308 -16.41 8.23 -18.44
C SER A 308 -15.17 8.84 -17.80
N ARG A 309 -14.60 8.11 -16.83
CA ARG A 309 -13.30 8.43 -16.21
C ARG A 309 -12.15 8.06 -17.13
N THR A 310 -10.98 8.58 -16.82
CA THR A 310 -9.73 8.23 -17.49
C THR A 310 -8.77 7.65 -16.45
N LEU A 311 -8.44 6.37 -16.61
CA LEU A 311 -7.47 5.67 -15.79
C LEU A 311 -6.06 5.89 -16.35
N TYR A 312 -5.14 6.27 -15.48
CA TYR A 312 -3.71 6.34 -15.76
C TYR A 312 -2.98 5.21 -15.04
N VAL A 313 -2.14 4.49 -15.77
CA VAL A 313 -1.33 3.38 -15.23
C VAL A 313 0.07 3.36 -15.82
N ASP A 314 0.99 2.73 -15.10
CA ASP A 314 2.33 2.47 -15.59
C ASP A 314 2.38 1.27 -16.58
N ASN A 315 3.59 0.84 -16.96
CA ASN A 315 3.76 -0.30 -17.86
C ASN A 315 3.50 -1.67 -17.23
N TYR A 316 3.44 -1.75 -15.90
CA TYR A 316 3.18 -3.00 -15.20
C TYR A 316 1.73 -3.44 -15.39
N TYR A 317 0.80 -2.49 -15.48
CA TYR A 317 -0.62 -2.80 -15.71
C TYR A 317 -1.07 -2.71 -17.16
N THR A 318 -0.36 -1.96 -18.00
CA THR A 318 -0.83 -1.63 -19.35
C THR A 318 -0.84 -2.86 -20.26
N SER A 319 -2.03 -3.27 -20.71
CA SER A 319 -2.21 -4.28 -21.76
C SER A 319 -3.37 -3.93 -22.69
N PRO A 320 -3.33 -4.38 -23.96
CA PRO A 320 -4.44 -4.18 -24.90
C PRO A 320 -5.77 -4.76 -24.41
N ILE A 321 -5.75 -5.95 -23.78
CA ILE A 321 -6.97 -6.58 -23.23
C ILE A 321 -7.61 -5.68 -22.17
N LEU A 322 -6.79 -5.17 -21.24
CA LEU A 322 -7.27 -4.30 -20.18
C LEU A 322 -7.88 -3.02 -20.75
N PHE A 323 -7.20 -2.37 -21.69
CA PHE A 323 -7.68 -1.08 -22.21
C PHE A 323 -8.93 -1.24 -23.08
N THR A 324 -9.05 -2.35 -23.82
CA THR A 324 -10.30 -2.67 -24.54
C THR A 324 -11.44 -2.91 -23.55
N TYR A 325 -11.23 -3.72 -22.51
CA TYR A 325 -12.23 -3.95 -21.46
C TYR A 325 -12.69 -2.64 -20.79
N LEU A 326 -11.75 -1.76 -20.44
CA LEU A 326 -12.08 -0.47 -19.83
C LEU A 326 -12.92 0.40 -20.78
N LYS A 327 -12.59 0.43 -22.07
CA LYS A 327 -13.37 1.17 -23.08
C LYS A 327 -14.80 0.63 -23.19
N GLU A 328 -14.97 -0.70 -23.19
CA GLU A 328 -16.28 -1.36 -23.21
C GLU A 328 -17.12 -1.00 -21.97
N HIS A 329 -16.47 -0.71 -20.84
CA HIS A 329 -17.09 -0.26 -19.58
C HIS A 329 -16.98 1.27 -19.40
N GLY A 330 -17.12 2.01 -20.50
CA GLY A 330 -17.24 3.47 -20.50
C GLY A 330 -16.08 4.19 -19.80
N THR A 331 -14.87 3.61 -19.81
CA THR A 331 -13.70 4.13 -19.12
C THR A 331 -12.53 4.25 -20.08
N LEU A 332 -11.99 5.46 -20.22
CA LEU A 332 -10.78 5.67 -21.02
C LEU A 332 -9.55 5.26 -20.21
N ALA A 333 -8.47 4.89 -20.89
CA ALA A 333 -7.23 4.51 -20.23
C ALA A 333 -6.02 5.09 -20.98
N CYS A 334 -4.97 5.39 -20.23
CA CYS A 334 -3.68 5.83 -20.74
C CYS A 334 -2.56 5.22 -19.91
N GLY A 335 -1.55 4.68 -20.57
CA GLY A 335 -0.41 4.10 -19.88
C GLY A 335 0.79 3.92 -20.79
N THR A 336 1.93 3.69 -20.18
CA THR A 336 3.14 3.34 -20.93
C THR A 336 3.13 1.86 -21.24
N MET A 337 3.63 1.43 -22.41
CA MET A 337 3.66 0.01 -22.78
C MET A 337 5.07 -0.38 -23.21
N ARG A 338 5.53 -1.55 -22.75
CA ARG A 338 6.81 -2.12 -23.17
C ARG A 338 6.77 -2.43 -24.67
N MET A 339 7.84 -2.10 -25.40
CA MET A 339 7.90 -2.29 -26.86
C MET A 339 7.70 -3.75 -27.31
N ASN A 340 8.05 -4.70 -26.46
CA ASN A 340 7.98 -6.13 -26.75
C ASN A 340 6.75 -6.80 -26.14
N HIS A 341 5.73 -6.03 -25.73
CA HIS A 341 4.51 -6.62 -25.18
C HIS A 341 3.86 -7.51 -26.23
N GLN A 342 3.57 -8.77 -25.88
CA GLN A 342 3.12 -9.80 -26.82
C GLN A 342 1.89 -9.41 -27.66
N ARG A 343 0.94 -8.67 -27.08
CA ARG A 343 -0.28 -8.19 -27.77
C ARG A 343 -0.18 -6.76 -28.31
N GLY A 344 0.99 -6.14 -28.17
CA GLY A 344 1.28 -4.83 -28.73
C GLY A 344 1.43 -4.86 -30.26
N PRO A 345 1.69 -3.70 -30.89
CA PRO A 345 2.00 -3.65 -32.31
C PRO A 345 3.21 -4.53 -32.67
N PRO A 346 3.18 -5.27 -33.79
CA PRO A 346 4.32 -6.03 -34.28
C PRO A 346 5.56 -5.15 -34.45
N LYS A 347 6.74 -5.70 -34.13
CA LYS A 347 8.02 -4.95 -34.21
C LYS A 347 8.30 -4.42 -35.60
N GLU A 348 7.86 -5.14 -36.63
CA GLU A 348 8.00 -4.81 -38.04
C GLU A 348 7.25 -3.51 -38.39
N MET A 349 6.18 -3.19 -37.66
CA MET A 349 5.41 -1.95 -37.79
C MET A 349 5.98 -0.77 -37.00
N LEU A 350 7.06 -0.99 -36.24
CA LEU A 350 7.62 0.01 -35.33
C LEU A 350 8.96 0.53 -35.90
N PRO A 351 8.94 1.57 -36.76
CA PRO A 351 10.16 2.09 -37.37
C PRO A 351 11.14 2.64 -36.33
N LYS A 352 12.44 2.66 -36.64
CA LYS A 352 13.42 3.33 -35.79
C LYS A 352 13.13 4.84 -35.78
N LEU A 353 12.91 5.39 -34.60
CA LEU A 353 12.68 6.83 -34.42
C LEU A 353 14.00 7.59 -34.27
N LYS A 354 14.04 8.81 -34.80
CA LYS A 354 15.05 9.82 -34.48
C LYS A 354 14.49 10.76 -33.41
N LYS A 355 15.37 11.52 -32.77
CA LYS A 355 15.00 12.54 -31.78
C LYS A 355 13.98 13.52 -32.37
N GLY A 356 12.86 13.68 -31.67
CA GLY A 356 11.73 14.50 -32.09
C GLY A 356 10.70 13.78 -32.97
N ASP A 357 10.96 12.55 -33.42
CA ASP A 357 9.99 11.79 -34.21
C ASP A 357 8.85 11.26 -33.33
N LYS A 358 7.68 11.13 -33.94
CA LYS A 358 6.48 10.53 -33.36
C LYS A 358 5.78 9.67 -34.41
N THR A 359 5.41 8.46 -34.02
CA THR A 359 4.57 7.56 -34.83
C THR A 359 3.36 7.12 -34.04
N VAL A 360 2.29 6.79 -34.76
CA VAL A 360 1.06 6.27 -34.17
C VAL A 360 0.66 5.02 -34.95
N THR A 361 0.37 3.97 -34.20
CA THR A 361 -0.17 2.71 -34.70
C THR A 361 -1.47 2.47 -33.95
N THR A 362 -2.53 2.06 -34.64
CA THR A 362 -3.86 1.88 -34.06
C THR A 362 -4.28 0.42 -34.18
N LEU A 363 -4.98 -0.11 -33.17
CA LEU A 363 -5.69 -1.38 -33.30
C LEU A 363 -6.73 -1.26 -34.43
N THR A 364 -6.91 -2.30 -35.23
CA THR A 364 -7.67 -2.27 -36.51
C THR A 364 -9.14 -1.91 -36.30
N ASP A 365 -9.71 -2.28 -35.15
CA ASP A 365 -11.05 -1.92 -34.70
C ASP A 365 -11.17 -0.44 -34.28
N GLY A 366 -10.06 0.30 -34.22
CA GLY A 366 -9.99 1.70 -33.81
C GLY A 366 -10.05 1.91 -32.30
N THR A 367 -9.98 0.85 -31.50
CA THR A 367 -10.18 0.93 -30.04
C THR A 367 -9.00 1.58 -29.35
N LEU A 368 -7.77 1.25 -29.76
CA LEU A 368 -6.54 1.67 -29.07
C LEU A 368 -5.58 2.38 -30.02
N ASN A 369 -5.01 3.49 -29.55
CA ASN A 369 -3.86 4.12 -30.20
C ASN A 369 -2.59 3.80 -29.41
N TYR A 370 -1.60 3.23 -30.07
CA TYR A 370 -0.22 3.14 -29.59
C TYR A 370 0.59 4.29 -30.15
N ILE A 371 1.08 5.16 -29.27
CA ILE A 371 1.90 6.31 -29.64
C ILE A 371 3.33 6.03 -29.22
N ARG A 372 4.25 6.12 -30.19
CA ARG A 372 5.69 6.05 -29.94
C ARG A 372 6.30 7.39 -30.29
N PHE A 373 7.15 7.92 -29.42
CA PHE A 373 7.90 9.13 -29.68
C PHE A 373 9.31 9.00 -29.12
N MET A 374 10.24 9.78 -29.66
CA MET A 374 11.57 9.94 -29.10
C MET A 374 11.75 11.40 -28.71
N ASP A 375 12.03 11.65 -27.44
CA ASP A 375 12.25 13.01 -26.95
C ASP A 375 13.43 13.68 -27.68
N ARG A 376 13.42 15.02 -27.71
CA ARG A 376 14.44 15.82 -28.40
C ARG A 376 15.80 15.72 -27.73
#